data_AF-A0A7S1ES86-F1
#
_entry.id   AF-A0A7S1ES86-F1
#
_cell.length_a   1.000
_cell.length_b   1.000
_cell.length_c   1.000
_cell.angle_alpha   90.00
_cell.angle_beta   90.00
_cell.angle_gamma   90.00
#
_symmetry.space_group_name_H-M   'P 1'
#
loop_
_entity.id
_entity.type
_entity.pdbx_description
1 polymer ?
#
loop_
_entity_poly.entity_id
_entity_poly.type
_entity_poly.pdbx_seq_one_letter_code
_entity_poly.pdbx_strand_id
1 'polypeptide(L)'
;EKFQIVEKSSKCVIEEVDVAQVGVLCHKGAVFLHQRESYLVISIDIASKYVNVVKPANLRYYTVPRVQLTFEELNVALTQNLGGGMLKLQHGDARLYQRTVEFKKLKYFYTETSEDQEFAQGSFAVDFPPYAFVSKGVWLDISLSFVSELYTELSGPLEDSLSAASFLLHSCISFFVTSGFRDIRAGFVVPRQDEGYLGHDSPRLFWVDALAGGNGISERVYDHFAQIVQRACEIVRECSCTSGCPSCVVSPSVQEGQSPNKKGAKLLLDMMLSMCKKASPKSEE
;
A
#
# COMPACT_ATOMS: atom_id res chain seq x y z
N GLU A 1 -19.11 7.44 -2.84
CA GLU A 1 -19.95 7.85 -4.00
C GLU A 1 -19.80 6.80 -5.09
N LYS A 2 -20.76 6.63 -6.00
CA LYS A 2 -20.70 5.55 -7.01
C LYS A 2 -20.64 6.05 -8.45
N PHE A 3 -20.01 5.25 -9.30
CA PHE A 3 -19.97 5.37 -10.76
C PHE A 3 -20.71 4.19 -11.38
N GLN A 4 -21.34 4.40 -12.54
CA GLN A 4 -21.99 3.33 -13.29
C GLN A 4 -21.12 2.90 -14.47
N ILE A 5 -20.90 1.60 -14.61
CA ILE A 5 -20.19 0.99 -15.73
C ILE A 5 -21.23 0.69 -16.82
N VAL A 6 -21.10 1.35 -17.97
CA VAL A 6 -22.10 1.33 -19.04
C VAL A 6 -21.49 0.78 -20.33
N GLU A 7 -22.16 -0.20 -20.92
CA GLU A 7 -21.76 -0.71 -22.24
C GLU A 7 -22.14 0.31 -23.34
N LYS A 8 -21.17 0.75 -24.14
CA LYS A 8 -21.38 1.84 -25.10
C LYS A 8 -22.40 1.52 -26.20
N SER A 9 -22.46 0.28 -26.66
CA SER A 9 -23.34 -0.17 -27.74
C SER A 9 -24.79 -0.29 -27.31
N SER A 10 -25.04 -0.97 -26.19
CA SER A 10 -26.39 -1.25 -25.68
C SER A 10 -26.93 -0.17 -24.74
N LYS A 11 -26.05 0.70 -24.21
CA LYS A 11 -26.35 1.65 -23.12
C LYS A 11 -26.83 0.97 -21.83
N CYS A 12 -26.61 -0.34 -21.71
CA CYS A 12 -26.95 -1.09 -20.52
C CYS A 12 -25.95 -0.79 -19.39
N VAL A 13 -26.46 -0.63 -18.17
CA VAL A 13 -25.64 -0.57 -16.96
C VAL A 13 -25.24 -2.00 -16.59
N ILE A 14 -23.94 -2.25 -16.51
CA ILE A 14 -23.36 -3.55 -16.15
C ILE A 14 -23.25 -3.67 -14.63
N GLU A 15 -22.65 -2.67 -13.99
CA GLU A 15 -22.37 -2.67 -12.55
C GLU A 15 -22.19 -1.24 -12.01
N GLU A 16 -22.34 -1.07 -10.70
CA GLU A 16 -21.94 0.14 -9.99
C GLU A 16 -20.65 -0.08 -9.20
N VAL A 17 -19.72 0.86 -9.30
CA VAL A 17 -18.42 0.81 -8.62
C VAL A 17 -18.23 2.03 -7.73
N ASP A 18 -17.64 1.85 -6.55
CA ASP A 18 -17.30 2.98 -5.68
C ASP A 18 -16.20 3.85 -6.32
N VAL A 19 -16.30 5.17 -6.15
CA VAL A 19 -15.34 6.15 -6.67
C VAL A 19 -13.88 5.81 -6.31
N ALA A 20 -13.64 5.24 -5.12
CA ALA A 20 -12.31 4.84 -4.68
C ALA A 20 -11.70 3.70 -5.53
N GLN A 21 -12.54 2.94 -6.22
CA GLN A 21 -12.15 1.82 -7.07
C GLN A 21 -12.09 2.20 -8.55
N VAL A 22 -12.67 3.33 -8.96
CA VAL A 22 -12.71 3.75 -10.38
C VAL A 22 -11.31 3.88 -10.98
N GLY A 23 -10.41 4.60 -10.31
CA GLY A 23 -9.04 4.75 -10.79
C GLY A 23 -8.26 3.44 -10.85
N VAL A 24 -8.65 2.43 -10.05
CA VAL A 24 -7.94 1.15 -9.93
C VAL A 24 -8.46 0.14 -10.94
N LEU A 25 -9.78 -0.05 -11.02
CA LEU A 25 -10.43 -1.09 -11.82
C LEU A 25 -10.91 -0.58 -13.18
N CYS A 26 -11.15 0.73 -13.29
CA CYS A 26 -11.87 1.34 -14.39
C CYS A 26 -11.11 2.50 -15.04
N HIS A 27 -9.79 2.58 -14.88
CA HIS A 27 -9.00 3.57 -15.62
C HIS A 27 -9.12 3.32 -17.13
N LYS A 28 -8.89 4.35 -17.95
CA LYS A 28 -8.88 4.18 -19.42
C LYS A 28 -7.85 3.11 -19.80
N GLY A 29 -8.27 2.15 -20.64
CA GLY A 29 -7.46 1.01 -21.05
C GLY A 29 -7.46 -0.18 -20.07
N ALA A 30 -8.13 -0.08 -18.92
CA ALA A 30 -8.32 -1.19 -18.00
C ALA A 30 -9.22 -2.26 -18.60
N VAL A 31 -8.98 -3.50 -18.17
CA VAL A 31 -9.83 -4.66 -18.44
C VAL A 31 -10.67 -4.92 -17.21
N PHE A 32 -11.94 -4.57 -17.30
CA PHE A 32 -12.93 -4.82 -16.27
C PHE A 32 -13.55 -6.20 -16.48
N LEU A 33 -13.54 -7.05 -15.44
CA LEU A 33 -14.11 -8.40 -15.50
C LEU A 33 -15.43 -8.42 -14.72
N HIS A 34 -16.52 -8.79 -15.38
CA HIS A 34 -17.83 -8.94 -14.76
C HIS A 34 -18.45 -10.26 -15.16
N GLN A 35 -18.76 -11.13 -14.18
CA GLN A 35 -19.39 -12.44 -14.42
C GLN A 35 -18.71 -13.28 -15.53
N ARG A 36 -17.36 -13.34 -15.52
CA ARG A 36 -16.50 -14.01 -16.53
C ARG A 36 -16.41 -13.33 -17.90
N GLU A 37 -17.13 -12.23 -18.11
CA GLU A 37 -17.04 -11.43 -19.32
C GLU A 37 -16.03 -10.30 -19.13
N SER A 38 -15.14 -10.15 -20.12
CA SER A 38 -14.15 -9.07 -20.13
C SER A 38 -14.72 -7.86 -20.85
N TYR A 39 -14.49 -6.67 -20.29
CA TYR A 39 -14.88 -5.39 -20.86
C TYR A 39 -13.66 -4.48 -20.90
N LEU A 40 -13.42 -3.84 -22.04
CA LEU A 40 -12.35 -2.85 -22.17
C LEU A 40 -12.91 -1.46 -21.84
N VAL A 41 -12.28 -0.78 -20.90
CA VAL A 41 -12.66 0.59 -20.53
C VAL A 41 -12.10 1.57 -21.55
N ILE A 42 -13.00 2.34 -22.17
CA ILE A 42 -12.65 3.27 -23.26
C ILE A 42 -12.61 4.73 -22.80
N SER A 43 -13.43 5.10 -21.82
CA SER A 43 -13.46 6.45 -21.26
C SER A 43 -14.17 6.48 -19.91
N ILE A 44 -13.83 7.49 -19.10
CA ILE A 44 -14.52 7.81 -17.86
C ILE A 44 -15.02 9.23 -17.99
N ASP A 45 -16.29 9.43 -17.74
CA ASP A 45 -16.89 10.75 -17.59
C ASP A 45 -17.13 10.99 -16.10
N ILE A 46 -16.30 11.87 -15.53
CA ILE A 46 -16.32 12.20 -14.11
C ILE A 46 -17.57 13.01 -13.76
N ALA A 47 -18.05 13.87 -14.67
CA ALA A 47 -19.19 14.74 -14.42
C ALA A 47 -20.50 13.94 -14.36
N SER A 48 -20.68 13.00 -15.30
CA SER A 48 -21.85 12.11 -15.30
C SER A 48 -21.68 10.85 -14.45
N LYS A 49 -20.49 10.62 -13.89
CA LYS A 49 -20.11 9.41 -13.13
C LYS A 49 -20.29 8.12 -13.93
N TYR A 50 -19.97 8.16 -15.22
CA TYR A 50 -20.05 7.00 -16.12
C TYR A 50 -18.68 6.48 -16.55
N VAL A 51 -18.48 5.17 -16.41
CA VAL A 51 -17.37 4.45 -17.01
C VAL A 51 -17.91 3.77 -18.27
N ASN A 52 -17.45 4.20 -19.44
CA ASN A 52 -17.88 3.60 -20.70
C ASN A 52 -16.97 2.42 -21.03
N VAL A 53 -17.61 1.28 -21.33
CA VAL A 53 -16.91 0.06 -21.70
C VAL A 53 -17.42 -0.52 -23.01
N VAL A 54 -16.61 -1.39 -23.62
CA VAL A 54 -16.98 -2.19 -24.78
C VAL A 54 -16.63 -3.65 -24.54
N LYS A 55 -17.42 -4.56 -25.11
CA LYS A 55 -17.10 -6.00 -25.11
C LYS A 55 -16.09 -6.28 -26.24
N PRO A 56 -14.82 -6.60 -25.93
CA PRO A 56 -13.82 -6.93 -26.94
C PRO A 56 -14.08 -8.33 -27.51
N ALA A 57 -13.84 -8.52 -28.81
CA ALA A 57 -14.10 -9.81 -29.47
C ALA A 57 -13.15 -10.94 -29.02
N ASN A 58 -11.91 -10.62 -28.65
CA ASN A 58 -10.90 -11.60 -28.22
C ASN A 58 -9.84 -10.90 -27.37
N LEU A 59 -9.99 -10.97 -26.05
CA LEU A 59 -9.05 -10.36 -25.11
C LEU A 59 -8.31 -11.46 -24.34
N ARG A 60 -7.02 -11.64 -24.63
CA ARG A 60 -6.18 -12.70 -24.05
C ARG A 60 -5.33 -12.23 -22.86
N TYR A 61 -5.66 -11.06 -22.32
CA TYR A 61 -4.92 -10.44 -21.23
C TYR A 61 -5.85 -9.79 -20.21
N TYR A 62 -5.33 -9.58 -19.00
CA TYR A 62 -5.91 -8.75 -17.96
C TYR A 62 -4.97 -7.58 -17.66
N THR A 63 -5.46 -6.58 -16.93
CA THR A 63 -4.67 -5.41 -16.54
C THR A 63 -4.38 -5.40 -15.06
N VAL A 64 -3.17 -5.00 -14.69
CA VAL A 64 -2.76 -4.79 -13.31
C VAL A 64 -2.36 -3.33 -13.14
N PRO A 65 -3.08 -2.54 -12.33
CA PRO A 65 -2.73 -1.14 -12.08
C PRO A 65 -1.58 -1.05 -11.09
N ARG A 66 -0.77 0.01 -11.22
CA ARG A 66 0.15 0.46 -10.16
C ARG A 66 -0.42 1.70 -9.51
N VAL A 67 -0.71 1.56 -8.22
CA VAL A 67 -1.31 2.59 -7.39
C VAL A 67 -0.24 3.21 -6.50
N GLN A 68 -0.11 4.52 -6.56
CA GLN A 68 0.68 5.33 -5.65
C GLN A 68 -0.21 5.90 -4.56
N LEU A 69 0.27 5.86 -3.32
CA LEU A 69 -0.37 6.46 -2.17
C LEU A 69 0.44 7.67 -1.70
N THR A 70 -0.25 8.77 -1.40
CA THR A 70 0.33 9.93 -0.72
C THR A 70 -0.41 10.13 0.59
N PHE A 71 0.34 10.23 1.67
CA PHE A 71 -0.17 10.40 3.02
C PHE A 71 -0.02 11.86 3.46
N GLU A 72 -1.08 12.43 4.02
CA GLU A 72 -1.10 13.75 4.64
C GLU A 72 -1.67 13.62 6.06
N GLU A 73 -0.87 14.05 7.03
CA GLU A 73 -1.28 14.16 8.43
C GLU A 73 -2.20 15.38 8.61
N LEU A 74 -3.32 15.22 9.32
CA LEU A 74 -4.26 16.31 9.59
C LEU A 74 -4.30 16.68 11.08
N ASN A 75 -4.83 15.78 11.91
CA ASN A 75 -4.98 16.00 13.34
C ASN A 75 -4.39 14.82 14.10
N VAL A 76 -3.54 15.11 15.09
CA VAL A 76 -2.99 14.10 16.00
C VAL A 76 -3.87 14.00 17.22
N ALA A 77 -4.39 12.81 17.51
CA ALA A 77 -5.18 12.54 18.71
C ALA A 77 -4.33 11.88 19.80
N LEU A 78 -3.50 10.91 19.43
CA LEU A 78 -2.65 10.15 20.34
C LEU A 78 -1.19 10.21 19.87
N THR A 79 -0.26 10.19 20.82
CA THR A 79 1.18 10.16 20.56
C THR A 79 1.88 9.33 21.62
N GLN A 80 2.74 8.42 21.18
CA GLN A 80 3.61 7.63 22.03
C GLN A 80 5.05 7.72 21.50
N ASN A 81 5.96 8.20 22.35
CA ASN A 81 7.39 8.21 22.05
C ASN A 81 8.01 6.88 22.49
N LEU A 82 8.68 6.19 21.58
CA LEU A 82 9.37 4.92 21.83
C LEU A 82 10.89 5.14 21.77
N GLY A 83 11.64 4.41 22.61
CA GLY A 83 13.10 4.48 22.58
C GLY A 83 13.68 5.88 22.83
N GLY A 84 13.07 6.68 23.71
CA GLY A 84 13.52 8.05 23.97
C GLY A 84 13.16 9.06 22.86
N GLY A 85 12.17 8.75 22.02
CA GLY A 85 11.76 9.60 20.90
C GLY A 85 12.45 9.26 19.57
N MET A 86 13.21 8.16 19.51
CA MET A 86 13.76 7.64 18.26
C MET A 86 12.66 7.21 17.30
N LEU A 87 11.55 6.69 17.83
CA LEU A 87 10.34 6.45 17.07
C LEU A 87 9.18 7.17 17.74
N LYS A 88 8.28 7.72 16.95
CA LYS A 88 7.09 8.40 17.44
C LYS A 88 5.86 7.79 16.76
N LEU A 89 5.10 7.03 17.52
CA LEU A 89 3.86 6.39 17.08
C LEU A 89 2.71 7.36 17.34
N GLN A 90 1.96 7.69 16.31
CA GLN A 90 0.87 8.65 16.35
C GLN A 90 -0.40 8.05 15.77
N HIS A 91 -1.55 8.44 16.30
CA HIS A 91 -2.87 8.10 15.75
C HIS A 91 -3.74 9.36 15.67
N GLY A 92 -4.56 9.45 14.63
CA GLY A 92 -5.47 10.56 14.43
C GLY A 92 -6.11 10.60 13.05
N ASP A 93 -6.48 11.80 12.61
CA ASP A 93 -7.04 12.04 11.28
C ASP A 93 -5.92 12.14 10.24
N ALA A 94 -6.10 11.44 9.13
CA ALA A 94 -5.20 11.48 8.00
C ALA A 94 -5.99 11.60 6.69
N ARG A 95 -5.40 12.25 5.70
CA ARG A 95 -5.87 12.22 4.32
C ARG A 95 -4.97 11.31 3.50
N LEU A 96 -5.59 10.41 2.76
CA LEU A 96 -4.90 9.54 1.83
C LEU A 96 -5.30 9.90 0.41
N TYR A 97 -4.30 10.17 -0.43
CA TYR A 97 -4.48 10.31 -1.87
C TYR A 97 -4.08 9.01 -2.54
N GLN A 98 -4.92 8.52 -3.43
CA GLN A 98 -4.71 7.31 -4.20
C GLN A 98 -4.70 7.67 -5.68
N ARG A 99 -3.59 7.39 -6.36
CA ARG A 99 -3.42 7.67 -7.79
C ARG A 99 -2.94 6.43 -8.53
N THR A 100 -3.67 5.98 -9.54
CA THR A 100 -3.13 5.02 -10.49
C THR A 100 -2.25 5.78 -11.47
N VAL A 101 -0.95 5.44 -11.50
CA VAL A 101 0.05 6.15 -12.32
C VAL A 101 0.35 5.41 -13.62
N GLU A 102 0.29 4.08 -13.58
CA GLU A 102 0.50 3.21 -14.72
C GLU A 102 -0.27 1.90 -14.57
N PHE A 103 -0.37 1.12 -15.63
CA PHE A 103 -0.84 -0.26 -15.58
C PHE A 103 -0.05 -1.14 -16.55
N LYS A 104 -0.02 -2.44 -16.27
CA LYS A 104 0.57 -3.48 -17.13
C LYS A 104 -0.52 -4.38 -17.70
N LYS A 105 -0.25 -4.97 -18.87
CA LYS A 105 -1.10 -6.00 -19.48
C LYS A 105 -0.43 -7.35 -19.31
N LEU A 106 -1.12 -8.29 -18.68
CA LEU A 106 -0.63 -9.64 -18.39
C LEU A 106 -1.51 -10.67 -19.10
N LYS A 107 -0.91 -11.66 -19.77
CA LYS A 107 -1.64 -12.70 -20.50
C LYS A 107 -2.30 -13.69 -19.52
N TYR A 108 -3.50 -14.19 -19.86
CA TYR A 108 -4.19 -15.20 -19.06
C TYR A 108 -3.52 -16.58 -19.12
N PHE A 109 -2.91 -16.91 -20.26
CA PHE A 109 -2.24 -18.18 -20.52
C PHE A 109 -0.78 -17.92 -20.85
N TYR A 110 0.12 -18.58 -20.13
CA TYR A 110 1.55 -18.59 -20.45
C TYR A 110 1.78 -19.66 -21.52
N THR A 111 2.13 -19.23 -22.72
CA THR A 111 2.89 -20.07 -23.65
C THR A 111 4.33 -19.58 -23.61
N GLU A 112 5.32 -20.47 -23.62
CA GLU A 112 6.74 -20.07 -23.65
C GLU A 112 7.12 -19.65 -25.07
N THR A 113 6.53 -18.57 -25.58
CA THR A 113 6.92 -17.97 -26.86
C THR A 113 7.60 -16.62 -26.64
N SER A 114 8.56 -16.27 -27.50
CA SER A 114 9.29 -15.01 -27.44
C SER A 114 8.37 -13.78 -27.56
N GLU A 115 7.24 -13.90 -28.28
CA GLU A 115 6.20 -12.85 -28.41
C GLU A 115 5.42 -12.62 -27.10
N ASP A 116 5.42 -13.58 -26.15
CA ASP A 116 4.75 -13.42 -24.86
C ASP A 116 5.56 -12.56 -23.88
N GLN A 117 6.89 -12.55 -24.00
CA GLN A 117 7.78 -11.75 -23.16
C GLN A 117 7.72 -10.26 -23.51
N GLU A 118 7.60 -9.90 -24.80
CA GLU A 118 7.45 -8.50 -25.23
C GLU A 118 6.10 -7.90 -24.79
N PHE A 119 5.03 -8.70 -24.76
CA PHE A 119 3.70 -8.21 -24.37
C PHE A 119 3.59 -7.83 -22.89
N ALA A 120 4.31 -8.53 -22.00
CA ALA A 120 4.29 -8.29 -20.55
C ALA A 120 5.21 -7.15 -20.09
N GLN A 121 6.09 -6.65 -20.96
CA GLN A 121 7.09 -5.63 -20.60
C GLN A 121 6.60 -4.18 -20.74
N GLY A 122 5.44 -3.94 -21.37
CA GLY A 122 4.90 -2.58 -21.50
C GLY A 122 4.17 -2.11 -20.24
N SER A 123 4.60 -0.98 -19.66
CA SER A 123 3.77 -0.18 -18.76
C SER A 123 3.12 0.97 -19.53
N PHE A 124 1.85 1.26 -19.20
CA PHE A 124 1.04 2.27 -19.85
C PHE A 124 0.66 3.33 -18.83
N ALA A 125 1.01 4.59 -19.08
CA ALA A 125 0.67 5.70 -18.20
C ALA A 125 -0.85 5.87 -18.08
N VAL A 126 -1.31 6.18 -16.87
CA VAL A 126 -2.71 6.47 -16.58
C VAL A 126 -2.86 7.95 -16.29
N ASP A 127 -3.66 8.61 -17.13
CA ASP A 127 -4.10 9.98 -16.91
C ASP A 127 -5.47 9.97 -16.24
N PHE A 128 -5.47 9.86 -14.91
CA PHE A 128 -6.66 9.93 -14.07
C PHE A 128 -6.34 10.72 -12.78
N PRO A 129 -7.22 11.62 -12.32
CA PRO A 129 -6.97 12.41 -11.13
C PRO A 129 -6.88 11.52 -9.87
N PRO A 130 -6.08 11.91 -8.87
CA PRO A 130 -6.04 11.20 -7.61
C PRO A 130 -7.40 11.24 -6.90
N TYR A 131 -7.80 10.12 -6.32
CA TYR A 131 -8.91 10.07 -5.38
C TYR A 131 -8.37 10.34 -3.97
N ALA A 132 -8.96 11.31 -3.26
CA ALA A 132 -8.57 11.66 -1.90
C ALA A 132 -9.72 11.41 -0.94
N PHE A 133 -9.41 10.90 0.24
CA PHE A 133 -10.39 10.75 1.32
C PHE A 133 -9.73 10.96 2.69
N VAL A 134 -10.52 11.44 3.64
CA VAL A 134 -10.12 11.61 5.04
C VAL A 134 -10.60 10.41 5.85
N SER A 135 -9.74 9.89 6.69
CA SER A 135 -9.98 8.72 7.52
C SER A 135 -9.16 8.76 8.80
N LYS A 136 -9.27 7.70 9.62
CA LYS A 136 -8.39 7.48 10.77
C LYS A 136 -7.14 6.74 10.32
N GLY A 137 -6.00 7.12 10.90
CA GLY A 137 -4.72 6.51 10.60
C GLY A 137 -3.82 6.42 11.82
N VAL A 138 -2.87 5.50 11.74
CA VAL A 138 -1.72 5.38 12.63
C VAL A 138 -0.46 5.48 11.80
N TRP A 139 0.52 6.22 12.28
CA TRP A 139 1.81 6.37 11.60
C TRP A 139 2.94 6.37 12.61
N LEU A 140 4.10 5.94 12.12
CA LEU A 140 5.33 5.84 12.87
C LEU A 140 6.38 6.74 12.21
N ASP A 141 6.74 7.81 12.89
CA ASP A 141 7.87 8.65 12.51
C ASP A 141 9.17 8.04 13.02
N ILE A 142 10.15 7.97 12.12
CA ILE A 142 11.46 7.38 12.37
C ILE A 142 12.49 8.50 12.37
N SER A 143 13.06 8.82 13.53
CA SER A 143 13.98 9.95 13.64
C SER A 143 15.21 9.79 12.75
N LEU A 144 15.78 10.91 12.29
CA LEU A 144 17.02 10.87 11.50
C LEU A 144 18.20 10.24 12.26
N SER A 145 18.22 10.35 13.60
CA SER A 145 19.20 9.65 14.43
C SER A 145 19.05 8.14 14.35
N PHE A 146 17.81 7.63 14.42
CA PHE A 146 17.53 6.20 14.25
C PHE A 146 17.96 5.72 12.85
N VAL A 147 17.62 6.51 11.81
CA VAL A 147 18.02 6.23 10.43
C VAL A 147 19.54 6.23 10.28
N SER A 148 20.24 7.17 10.91
CA SER A 148 21.71 7.24 10.89
C SER A 148 22.36 6.01 11.54
N GLU A 149 21.83 5.53 12.66
CA GLU A 149 22.32 4.30 13.30
C GLU A 149 22.11 3.10 12.36
N LEU A 150 20.93 3.03 11.75
CA LEU A 150 20.54 1.98 10.81
C LEU A 150 21.43 1.95 9.55
N TYR A 151 21.75 3.12 8.97
CA TYR A 151 22.55 3.22 7.74
C TYR A 151 23.93 2.56 7.85
N THR A 152 24.50 2.46 9.05
CA THR A 152 25.80 1.81 9.25
C THR A 152 25.74 0.29 9.02
N GLU A 153 24.57 -0.32 9.20
CA GLU A 153 24.35 -1.76 9.08
C GLU A 153 23.45 -2.13 7.90
N LEU A 154 22.78 -1.16 7.28
CA LEU A 154 21.83 -1.40 6.20
C LEU A 154 22.54 -1.91 4.93
N SER A 155 21.97 -2.95 4.34
CA SER A 155 22.35 -3.38 2.99
C SER A 155 21.33 -2.83 1.99
N GLY A 156 21.73 -1.90 1.11
CA GLY A 156 20.88 -1.37 0.03
C GLY A 156 20.13 -0.07 0.38
N PRO A 157 19.16 0.35 -0.44
CA PRO A 157 18.34 1.54 -0.19
C PRO A 157 17.44 1.42 1.05
N LEU A 158 17.19 2.55 1.71
CA LEU A 158 16.29 2.61 2.87
C LEU A 158 14.85 2.29 2.45
N GLU A 159 14.42 2.75 1.27
CA GLU A 159 13.09 2.51 0.70
C GLU A 159 12.78 1.03 0.55
N ASP A 160 13.75 0.21 0.13
CA ASP A 160 13.57 -1.24 0.01
C ASP A 160 13.33 -1.89 1.38
N SER A 161 14.04 -1.41 2.40
CA SER A 161 13.89 -1.90 3.78
C SER A 161 12.56 -1.47 4.40
N LEU A 162 12.14 -0.22 4.17
CA LEU A 162 10.86 0.30 4.63
C LEU A 162 9.68 -0.36 3.92
N SER A 163 9.78 -0.59 2.61
CA SER A 163 8.77 -1.32 1.84
C SER A 163 8.58 -2.73 2.39
N ALA A 164 9.69 -3.45 2.58
CA ALA A 164 9.72 -4.79 3.15
C ALA A 164 9.16 -4.86 4.58
N ALA A 165 9.55 -3.92 5.45
CA ALA A 165 9.05 -3.84 6.82
C ALA A 165 7.55 -3.45 6.87
N SER A 166 7.13 -2.46 6.08
CA SER A 166 5.74 -2.02 5.97
C SER A 166 4.81 -3.16 5.53
N PHE A 167 5.21 -3.91 4.50
CA PHE A 167 4.44 -5.08 4.05
C PHE A 167 4.30 -6.14 5.14
N LEU A 168 5.39 -6.47 5.84
CA LEU A 168 5.35 -7.51 6.85
C LEU A 168 4.55 -7.08 8.09
N LEU A 169 4.70 -5.83 8.54
CA LEU A 169 3.89 -5.26 9.61
C LEU A 169 2.41 -5.25 9.23
N HIS A 170 2.07 -4.81 8.01
CA HIS A 170 0.69 -4.82 7.50
C HIS A 170 0.10 -6.23 7.47
N SER A 171 0.89 -7.21 7.02
CA SER A 171 0.49 -8.62 7.01
C SER A 171 0.27 -9.18 8.42
N CYS A 172 0.93 -8.60 9.43
CA CYS A 172 0.77 -9.01 10.82
C CYS A 172 -0.48 -8.42 11.51
N ILE A 173 -1.11 -7.38 10.94
CA ILE A 173 -2.29 -6.73 11.54
C ILE A 173 -3.42 -7.73 11.77
N SER A 174 -3.65 -8.64 10.82
CA SER A 174 -4.76 -9.61 10.90
C SER A 174 -4.62 -10.64 12.03
N PHE A 175 -3.45 -10.74 12.67
CA PHE A 175 -3.28 -11.58 13.87
C PHE A 175 -3.91 -10.95 15.12
N PHE A 176 -4.08 -9.62 15.13
CA PHE A 176 -4.54 -8.86 16.29
C PHE A 176 -5.87 -8.14 16.05
N VAL A 177 -6.22 -7.91 14.79
CA VAL A 177 -7.45 -7.24 14.38
C VAL A 177 -8.14 -8.09 13.32
N THR A 178 -9.40 -8.45 13.53
CA THR A 178 -10.17 -9.20 12.51
C THR A 178 -10.46 -8.29 11.32
N SER A 179 -9.60 -8.36 10.31
CA SER A 179 -9.67 -7.52 9.11
C SER A 179 -9.09 -8.24 7.89
N GLY A 180 -9.59 -7.90 6.70
CA GLY A 180 -8.95 -8.24 5.45
C GLY A 180 -7.76 -7.32 5.15
N PHE A 181 -6.81 -7.80 4.34
CA PHE A 181 -5.62 -7.03 3.93
C PHE A 181 -5.97 -5.68 3.26
N ARG A 182 -7.16 -5.55 2.67
CA ARG A 182 -7.66 -4.34 2.01
C ARG A 182 -8.55 -3.47 2.89
N ASP A 183 -8.77 -3.81 4.16
CA ASP A 183 -9.58 -2.98 5.05
C ASP A 183 -8.77 -1.85 5.69
N ILE A 184 -7.44 -1.95 5.61
CA ILE A 184 -6.48 -0.90 5.95
C ILE A 184 -5.52 -0.72 4.77
N ARG A 185 -5.04 0.49 4.54
CA ARG A 185 -4.01 0.83 3.53
C ARG A 185 -2.71 1.09 4.26
N ALA A 186 -1.59 0.62 3.71
CA ALA A 186 -0.28 0.95 4.24
C ALA A 186 0.67 1.47 3.17
N GLY A 187 1.66 2.18 3.64
CA GLY A 187 2.79 2.61 2.83
C GLY A 187 3.87 3.20 3.71
N PHE A 188 4.79 3.87 3.04
CA PHE A 188 5.88 4.59 3.68
C PHE A 188 6.16 5.88 2.91
N VAL A 189 6.81 6.82 3.59
CA VAL A 189 7.30 8.08 3.03
C VAL A 189 8.77 8.21 3.40
N VAL A 190 9.61 8.54 2.41
CA VAL A 190 10.99 8.97 2.65
C VAL A 190 11.08 10.40 2.11
N PRO A 191 11.33 11.41 2.97
CA PRO A 191 11.46 12.79 2.52
C PRO A 191 12.60 12.93 1.52
N ARG A 192 12.34 13.58 0.38
CA ARG A 192 13.35 13.97 -0.60
C ARG A 192 13.39 15.49 -0.67
N GLN A 193 14.59 16.07 -0.74
CA GLN A 193 14.78 17.53 -0.70
C GLN A 193 14.11 18.27 -1.88
N ASP A 194 13.77 17.56 -2.96
CA ASP A 194 13.40 18.15 -4.26
C ASP A 194 11.89 18.06 -4.55
N GLU A 195 11.16 17.28 -3.78
CA GLU A 195 9.72 17.08 -3.91
C GLU A 195 9.07 17.81 -2.74
N GLY A 196 8.23 18.82 -3.01
CA GLY A 196 7.54 19.63 -2.01
C GLY A 196 6.57 18.82 -1.14
N TYR A 197 7.11 17.93 -0.31
CA TYR A 197 6.38 17.07 0.59
C TYR A 197 5.69 17.93 1.64
N LEU A 198 4.50 17.47 2.02
CA LEU A 198 3.62 18.07 3.01
C LEU A 198 4.21 17.90 4.43
N GLY A 199 5.30 18.63 4.71
CA GLY A 199 5.67 19.06 6.07
C GLY A 199 6.31 18.05 7.01
N HIS A 200 7.03 17.03 6.54
CA HIS A 200 7.72 16.10 7.45
C HIS A 200 9.17 15.79 7.05
N ASP A 201 10.10 15.99 7.98
CA ASP A 201 11.55 15.92 7.75
C ASP A 201 12.16 14.53 8.00
N SER A 202 11.35 13.52 8.35
CA SER A 202 11.86 12.18 8.64
C SER A 202 11.05 11.04 7.99
N PRO A 203 11.66 9.86 7.77
CA PRO A 203 10.95 8.72 7.20
C PRO A 203 9.77 8.28 8.07
N ARG A 204 8.71 7.81 7.41
CA ARG A 204 7.44 7.47 8.05
C ARG A 204 6.89 6.16 7.50
N LEU A 205 6.37 5.31 8.38
CA LEU A 205 5.43 4.24 8.01
C LEU A 205 4.02 4.67 8.36
N PHE A 206 3.01 4.32 7.57
CA PHE A 206 1.62 4.65 7.88
C PHE A 206 0.67 3.51 7.57
N TRP A 207 -0.43 3.49 8.32
CA TRP A 207 -1.60 2.65 8.10
C TRP A 207 -2.87 3.49 8.25
N VAL A 208 -3.74 3.48 7.24
CA VAL A 208 -4.96 4.30 7.20
C VAL A 208 -6.16 3.42 6.89
N ASP A 209 -7.22 3.54 7.69
CA ASP A 209 -8.47 2.81 7.49
C ASP A 209 -9.01 3.06 6.08
N ALA A 210 -9.33 2.00 5.35
CA ALA A 210 -9.69 2.11 3.93
C ALA A 210 -11.08 2.71 3.66
N LEU A 211 -11.89 2.87 4.71
CA LEU A 211 -13.20 3.50 4.66
C LEU A 211 -13.10 4.97 5.10
N ALA A 212 -13.69 5.89 4.35
CA ALA A 212 -13.76 7.30 4.75
C ALA A 212 -14.43 7.45 6.13
N GLY A 213 -13.84 8.28 7.00
CA GLY A 213 -14.25 8.43 8.39
C GLY A 213 -13.71 7.38 9.37
N GLY A 214 -13.12 6.29 8.88
CA GLY A 214 -12.51 5.23 9.70
C GLY A 214 -13.39 3.98 9.84
N ASN A 215 -12.74 2.83 10.04
CA ASN A 215 -13.35 1.55 10.39
C ASN A 215 -12.79 0.96 11.71
N GLY A 216 -11.92 1.70 12.40
CA GLY A 216 -11.40 1.37 13.73
C GLY A 216 -10.19 0.44 13.72
N ILE A 217 -9.69 0.02 12.56
CA ILE A 217 -8.53 -0.88 12.48
C ILE A 217 -7.27 -0.14 12.92
N SER A 218 -7.04 1.08 12.45
CA SER A 218 -5.90 1.93 12.79
C SER A 218 -5.76 2.18 14.29
N GLU A 219 -6.87 2.32 15.01
CA GLU A 219 -6.90 2.45 16.48
C GLU A 219 -6.37 1.16 17.13
N ARG A 220 -6.85 -0.01 16.68
CA ARG A 220 -6.34 -1.29 17.20
C ARG A 220 -4.90 -1.58 16.80
N VAL A 221 -4.45 -1.09 15.64
CA VAL A 221 -3.04 -1.16 15.24
C VAL A 221 -2.18 -0.30 16.17
N TYR A 222 -2.66 0.86 16.59
CA TYR A 222 -2.00 1.69 17.60
C TYR A 222 -1.88 0.95 18.94
N ASP A 223 -2.98 0.37 19.44
CA ASP A 223 -3.03 -0.36 20.72
C ASP A 223 -2.13 -1.61 20.74
N HIS A 224 -2.04 -2.31 19.61
CA HIS A 224 -1.30 -3.58 19.48
C HIS A 224 0.04 -3.43 18.74
N PHE A 225 0.55 -2.20 18.59
CA PHE A 225 1.71 -1.94 17.74
C PHE A 225 2.94 -2.78 18.13
N ALA A 226 3.24 -2.87 19.44
CA ALA A 226 4.38 -3.65 19.94
C ALA A 226 4.24 -5.15 19.62
N GLN A 227 3.05 -5.72 19.75
CA GLN A 227 2.77 -7.12 19.45
C GLN A 227 2.83 -7.40 17.94
N ILE A 228 2.37 -6.46 17.11
CA ILE A 228 2.49 -6.52 15.65
C ILE A 228 3.96 -6.53 15.23
N VAL A 229 4.78 -5.64 15.79
CA VAL A 229 6.23 -5.60 15.55
C VAL A 229 6.90 -6.90 16.00
N GLN A 230 6.53 -7.41 17.17
CA GLN A 230 7.04 -8.70 17.67
C GLN A 230 6.72 -9.84 16.69
N ARG A 231 5.48 -9.92 16.20
CA ARG A 231 5.07 -10.96 15.25
C ARG A 231 5.81 -10.85 13.92
N ALA A 232 6.02 -9.62 13.42
CA ALA A 232 6.82 -9.37 12.23
C ALA A 232 8.29 -9.82 12.41
N CYS A 233 8.89 -9.55 13.57
CA CYS A 233 10.23 -10.05 13.93
C CYS A 233 10.32 -11.58 13.90
N GLU A 234 9.32 -12.28 14.44
CA GLU A 234 9.28 -13.75 14.45
C GLU A 234 9.28 -14.28 13.00
N ILE A 235 8.36 -13.81 12.16
CA ILE A 235 8.23 -14.26 10.77
C ILE A 235 9.51 -14.02 9.96
N VAL A 236 10.11 -12.83 10.06
CA VAL A 236 11.32 -12.52 9.27
C VAL A 236 12.54 -13.33 9.72
N ARG A 237 12.61 -13.70 11.02
CA ARG A 237 13.71 -14.51 11.57
C ARG A 237 13.57 -15.98 11.25
N GLU A 238 12.36 -16.53 11.29
CA GLU A 238 12.07 -17.95 11.04
C GLU A 238 12.10 -18.30 9.55
N CYS A 239 11.82 -17.33 8.66
CA CYS A 239 11.87 -17.56 7.24
C CYS A 239 13.29 -17.97 6.79
N SER A 240 13.42 -18.99 5.94
CA SER A 240 14.71 -19.50 5.46
C SER A 240 15.26 -18.79 4.20
N CYS A 241 14.52 -17.85 3.61
CA CYS A 241 14.95 -17.18 2.37
C CYS A 241 16.12 -16.21 2.59
N THR A 242 16.91 -15.95 1.55
CA THR A 242 18.11 -15.08 1.61
C THR A 242 17.79 -13.59 1.46
N SER A 243 17.12 -13.21 0.37
CA SER A 243 16.84 -11.81 0.00
C SER A 243 15.44 -11.36 0.40
N GLY A 244 14.47 -12.28 0.36
CA GLY A 244 13.06 -12.03 0.66
C GLY A 244 12.16 -12.92 -0.20
N CYS A 245 11.00 -13.30 0.31
CA CYS A 245 10.00 -14.07 -0.42
C CYS A 245 8.58 -13.63 -0.05
N PRO A 246 7.54 -14.08 -0.79
CA PRO A 246 6.14 -13.73 -0.51
C PRO A 246 5.65 -14.14 0.89
N SER A 247 6.33 -15.09 1.54
CA SER A 247 6.01 -15.52 2.90
C SER A 247 6.58 -14.60 3.99
N CYS A 248 7.42 -13.64 3.65
CA CYS A 248 7.95 -12.66 4.60
C CYS A 248 7.82 -11.22 4.10
N VAL A 249 8.75 -10.76 3.27
CA VAL A 249 8.93 -9.32 2.99
C VAL A 249 8.52 -8.88 1.59
N VAL A 250 8.13 -9.81 0.71
CA VAL A 250 7.76 -9.49 -0.67
C VAL A 250 6.26 -9.31 -0.78
N SER A 251 5.85 -8.06 -1.04
CA SER A 251 4.45 -7.73 -1.36
C SER A 251 4.06 -8.26 -2.74
N PRO A 252 2.82 -8.74 -2.94
CA PRO A 252 2.26 -8.97 -4.28
C PRO A 252 2.21 -7.69 -5.13
N SER A 253 2.30 -6.53 -4.48
CA SER A 253 2.25 -5.19 -5.09
C SER A 253 3.61 -4.48 -5.04
N VAL A 254 4.73 -5.22 -5.04
CA VAL A 254 6.07 -4.61 -5.12
C VAL A 254 6.12 -3.63 -6.29
N GLN A 255 6.52 -2.39 -5.98
CA GLN A 255 6.63 -1.36 -7.00
C GLN A 255 7.84 -1.60 -7.89
N GLU A 256 7.74 -1.19 -9.15
CA GLU A 256 8.86 -1.22 -10.07
C GLU A 256 10.04 -0.40 -9.52
N GLY A 257 11.22 -1.01 -9.46
CA GLY A 257 12.43 -0.42 -8.87
C GLY A 257 12.66 -0.75 -7.39
N GLN A 258 11.70 -1.37 -6.69
CA GLN A 258 11.92 -1.88 -5.33
C GLN A 258 12.44 -3.31 -5.34
N SER A 259 13.49 -3.56 -4.57
CA SER A 259 14.08 -4.90 -4.42
C SER A 259 13.71 -5.54 -3.08
N PRO A 260 13.51 -6.86 -3.02
CA PRO A 260 13.33 -7.55 -1.74
C PRO A 260 14.54 -7.30 -0.81
N ASN A 261 14.28 -6.80 0.40
CA ASN A 261 15.33 -6.51 1.37
C ASN A 261 15.00 -7.05 2.77
N LYS A 262 15.11 -8.37 2.92
CA LYS A 262 14.91 -9.06 4.19
C LYS A 262 15.89 -8.61 5.27
N LYS A 263 17.17 -8.40 4.94
CA LYS A 263 18.19 -8.02 5.92
C LYS A 263 17.88 -6.65 6.52
N GLY A 264 17.59 -5.67 5.68
CA GLY A 264 17.21 -4.32 6.12
C GLY A 264 15.89 -4.31 6.88
N ALA A 265 14.88 -5.04 6.42
CA ALA A 265 13.61 -5.16 7.15
C ALA A 265 13.79 -5.83 8.53
N LYS A 266 14.58 -6.91 8.61
CA LYS A 266 14.88 -7.57 9.88
C LYS A 266 15.54 -6.60 10.86
N LEU A 267 16.56 -5.86 10.41
CA LEU A 267 17.25 -4.88 11.24
C LEU A 267 16.30 -3.79 11.75
N LEU A 268 15.49 -3.20 10.85
CA LEU A 268 14.45 -2.21 11.21
C LEU A 268 13.52 -2.75 12.28
N LEU A 269 12.95 -3.95 12.07
CA LEU A 269 12.00 -4.58 12.98
C LEU A 269 12.64 -4.92 14.34
N ASP A 270 13.86 -5.44 14.33
CA ASP A 270 14.60 -5.78 15.55
C ASP A 270 14.87 -4.53 16.40
N MET A 271 15.25 -3.41 15.77
CA MET A 271 15.42 -2.13 16.44
C MET A 271 14.08 -1.57 16.94
N MET A 272 13.03 -1.60 16.12
CA MET A 272 11.68 -1.18 16.53
C MET A 272 11.19 -1.95 17.76
N LEU A 273 11.39 -3.27 17.79
CA LEU A 273 11.01 -4.11 18.92
C LEU A 273 11.78 -3.73 20.20
N SER A 274 13.08 -3.43 20.08
CA SER A 274 13.90 -2.93 21.19
C SER A 274 13.34 -1.61 21.75
N MET A 275 12.94 -0.68 20.87
CA MET A 275 12.36 0.60 21.29
C MET A 275 10.99 0.45 21.95
N CYS A 276 10.16 -0.50 21.47
CA CYS A 276 8.88 -0.82 22.10
C CYS A 276 9.07 -1.35 23.53
N LYS A 277 10.03 -2.25 23.75
CA LYS A 277 10.32 -2.83 25.08
C LYS A 277 10.82 -1.80 26.09
N LYS A 278 11.61 -0.81 25.65
CA LYS A 278 12.09 0.28 26.50
C LYS A 278 10.98 1.25 26.95
N ALA A 279 9.87 1.29 26.23
CA ALA A 279 8.74 2.18 26.50
C ALA A 279 7.73 1.63 27.51
N SER A 280 7.85 0.36 27.94
CA SER A 280 6.98 -0.23 28.96
C SER A 280 7.62 -0.15 30.36
N PRO A 281 7.33 0.87 31.19
CA PRO A 281 7.54 0.75 32.62
C PRO A 281 6.45 -0.20 33.17
N LYS A 282 6.88 -1.30 33.80
CA LYS A 282 6.14 -2.27 34.62
C LYS A 282 4.63 -2.04 34.81
N SER A 283 3.82 -3.00 34.38
CA SER A 283 2.57 -3.39 35.06
C SER A 283 2.53 -4.92 35.18
N GLU A 284 3.25 -5.42 36.18
CA GLU A 284 2.93 -6.70 36.81
C GLU A 284 2.57 -6.33 38.25
N GLU A 285 1.26 -6.36 38.55
CA GLU A 285 0.73 -6.61 39.89
C GLU A 285 0.63 -8.13 40.09
#